data_AF-A0A5J5TCT0-F1
#
_entry.id   AF-A0A5J5TCT0-F1
#
_cell.length_a   1.000
_cell.length_b   1.000
_cell.length_c   1.000
_cell.angle_alpha   90.00
_cell.angle_beta   90.00
_cell.angle_gamma   90.00
#
_symmetry.space_group_name_H-M   'P 1'
#
loop_
_entity.id
_entity.type
_entity.pdbx_description
1 polymer ?
#
loop_
_entity_poly.entity_id
_entity_poly.type
_entity_poly.pdbx_seq_one_letter_code
_entity_poly.pdbx_strand_id
1 'polypeptide(L)'
;MAVSGLCFACKPHFSLRPPLFHCFRKIRFSSVAAIETLDESVIQGAHFSPAKNVNGEGSKLSQWKKLNSQDLGISTSNISKPTRKVLNGLKTKGYEVYLVGGCVRDLILKRTPKDFDIITTAELREVVKAFSRCEIIGRRFPICHVHMDDTIVEVSSFSTSARNFGRGLTYEIEKPAGSDKKDFVRWRNCLQRDFTINGLMFDPFARIIYDYMGGIEDIKKAKVRTVIPASTSFQEDGARILRAIRIAARLGFSFSRETAHFVKNLSCLILRLDKSRLLMEMNYMMAYGSAEASLRLLWKFGLLELLLPIQAAYFVRTGFRRRDKRSNMLLSLFSKLDRLLAPNRPCYSSLWVGILAFHKALSNKPRDPLVVAAFSLAVHNGGDIPEAINIAKNINKSHDGSFHELSEPQNLENLTLVNEVMDLAASVKSTLSEMTDEHFVSQAMSAYPQAPFSDLVFIPLALYLNVCKVFECVTMGAEKGFVAKQGSWIDYELLALGSLRETRHTFARVVFDTVYPLDRA
;
A
#
# COMPACT_ATOMS: atom_id res chain seq x y z
N MET A 1 -62.78 9.86 -5.45
CA MET A 1 -62.77 8.97 -6.62
C MET A 1 -61.46 9.15 -7.34
N ALA A 2 -60.80 8.04 -7.65
CA ALA A 2 -59.47 7.96 -8.25
C ALA A 2 -59.43 8.53 -9.67
N VAL A 3 -58.32 9.16 -10.06
CA VAL A 3 -57.72 8.99 -11.40
C VAL A 3 -56.20 9.20 -11.29
N SER A 4 -55.46 8.20 -11.76
CA SER A 4 -54.02 8.18 -12.01
C SER A 4 -53.65 9.01 -13.24
N GLY A 5 -52.56 9.79 -13.18
CA GLY A 5 -51.97 10.46 -14.34
C GLY A 5 -50.50 10.07 -14.53
N LEU A 6 -50.23 9.23 -15.54
CA LEU A 6 -48.92 9.04 -16.13
C LEU A 6 -48.47 10.36 -16.80
N CYS A 7 -47.23 10.80 -16.56
CA CYS A 7 -46.55 11.75 -17.44
C CYS A 7 -45.26 11.15 -17.99
N PHE A 8 -45.22 11.07 -19.31
CA PHE A 8 -44.10 10.71 -20.16
C PHE A 8 -42.97 11.74 -20.04
N ALA A 9 -41.71 11.27 -19.98
CA ALA A 9 -40.54 12.10 -20.22
C ALA A 9 -39.90 11.71 -21.55
N CYS A 10 -40.03 12.59 -22.54
CA CYS A 10 -39.38 12.49 -23.84
C CYS A 10 -37.85 12.69 -23.72
N LYS A 11 -37.08 11.74 -24.26
CA LYS A 11 -35.65 11.90 -24.55
C LYS A 11 -35.48 12.63 -25.89
N PRO A 12 -34.57 13.62 -26.02
CA PRO A 12 -34.09 14.02 -27.33
C PRO A 12 -32.96 13.09 -27.78
N HIS A 13 -33.22 12.37 -28.87
CA HIS A 13 -32.20 11.71 -29.68
C HIS A 13 -31.41 12.77 -30.47
N PHE A 14 -30.10 12.85 -30.25
CA PHE A 14 -29.18 13.34 -31.26
C PHE A 14 -28.11 12.27 -31.51
N SER A 15 -28.23 11.67 -32.69
CA SER A 15 -27.34 10.66 -33.23
C SER A 15 -26.21 11.34 -34.02
N LEU A 16 -24.99 11.26 -33.49
CA LEU A 16 -23.77 11.46 -34.26
C LEU A 16 -22.85 10.26 -34.01
N ARG A 17 -22.72 9.40 -35.03
CA ARG A 17 -21.78 8.27 -35.08
C ARG A 17 -20.36 8.80 -35.30
N PRO A 18 -19.35 8.34 -34.53
CA PRO A 18 -17.98 8.25 -35.00
C PRO A 18 -17.64 6.78 -35.39
N PRO A 19 -16.64 6.56 -36.26
CA PRO A 19 -16.40 5.26 -36.88
C PRO A 19 -15.78 4.25 -35.91
N LEU A 20 -16.30 3.02 -35.97
CA LEU A 20 -15.78 1.84 -35.28
C LEU A 20 -14.47 1.40 -35.94
N PHE A 21 -13.34 1.74 -35.33
CA PHE A 21 -12.09 0.97 -35.48
C PHE A 21 -11.82 0.22 -34.19
N HIS A 22 -12.45 -0.95 -34.04
CA HIS A 22 -12.02 -1.94 -33.04
C HIS A 22 -10.72 -2.59 -33.51
N CYS A 23 -9.59 -2.03 -33.11
CA CYS A 23 -8.31 -2.73 -33.22
C CYS A 23 -8.13 -3.61 -31.96
N PHE A 24 -8.57 -4.86 -32.04
CA PHE A 24 -8.12 -5.91 -31.12
C PHE A 24 -6.61 -6.13 -31.34
N ARG A 25 -5.75 -5.41 -30.62
CA ARG A 25 -4.32 -5.75 -30.58
C ARG A 25 -4.12 -6.89 -29.59
N LYS A 26 -4.02 -8.12 -30.14
CA LYS A 26 -3.36 -9.25 -29.49
C LYS A 26 -2.01 -8.76 -28.92
N ILE A 27 -1.87 -8.82 -27.60
CA ILE A 27 -0.58 -8.64 -26.94
C ILE A 27 0.29 -9.81 -27.41
N ARG A 28 1.21 -9.55 -28.35
CA ARG A 28 2.28 -10.46 -28.72
C ARG A 28 3.32 -10.37 -27.61
N PHE A 29 3.58 -11.50 -26.95
CA PHE A 29 4.82 -11.68 -26.19
C PHE A 29 5.98 -11.68 -27.19
N SER A 30 6.72 -10.59 -27.28
CA SER A 30 8.01 -10.55 -27.98
C SER A 30 9.14 -10.53 -26.96
N SER A 31 9.84 -11.67 -26.91
CA SER A 31 11.27 -11.86 -26.63
C SER A 31 11.93 -10.91 -25.63
N VAL A 32 12.21 -11.47 -24.45
CA VAL A 32 13.27 -11.05 -23.53
C VAL A 32 14.61 -11.07 -24.27
N ALA A 33 15.34 -9.96 -24.27
CA ALA A 33 16.75 -9.93 -24.64
C ALA A 33 17.52 -9.09 -23.60
N ALA A 34 18.72 -9.59 -23.26
CA ALA A 34 19.67 -9.13 -22.25
C ALA A 34 19.38 -9.57 -20.79
N ILE A 35 19.50 -10.88 -20.56
CA ILE A 35 19.87 -11.46 -19.28
C ILE A 35 21.41 -11.52 -19.25
N GLU A 36 22.04 -10.78 -18.33
CA GLU A 36 23.40 -11.14 -17.90
C GLU A 36 23.32 -12.45 -17.12
N THR A 37 24.16 -13.38 -17.55
CA THR A 37 24.21 -14.80 -17.24
C THR A 37 24.30 -15.11 -15.74
N LEU A 38 23.29 -15.79 -15.24
CA LEU A 38 23.40 -16.68 -14.07
C LEU A 38 23.17 -18.11 -14.60
N ASP A 39 24.29 -18.81 -14.77
CA ASP A 39 24.48 -20.26 -14.95
C ASP A 39 23.30 -21.06 -15.57
N GLU A 40 23.39 -21.30 -16.88
CA GLU A 40 22.43 -22.00 -17.74
C GLU A 40 22.55 -23.54 -17.69
N SER A 41 22.75 -24.14 -16.51
CA SER A 41 22.94 -25.59 -16.39
C SER A 41 21.84 -26.37 -15.65
N VAL A 42 20.67 -25.79 -15.36
CA VAL A 42 19.63 -26.48 -14.56
C VAL A 42 18.24 -26.61 -15.22
N ILE A 43 18.04 -26.16 -16.47
CA ILE A 43 16.71 -26.25 -17.10
C ILE A 43 16.80 -26.77 -18.53
N GLN A 44 17.10 -28.06 -18.68
CA GLN A 44 16.70 -28.85 -19.85
C GLN A 44 16.55 -30.31 -19.41
N GLY A 45 15.30 -30.76 -19.26
CA GLY A 45 14.98 -32.16 -18.96
C GLY A 45 13.88 -32.34 -17.92
N ALA A 46 12.63 -31.99 -18.27
CA ALA A 46 11.46 -32.40 -17.50
C ALA A 46 10.43 -33.06 -18.43
N HIS A 47 10.80 -34.19 -19.02
CA HIS A 47 9.83 -35.20 -19.44
C HIS A 47 9.54 -36.07 -18.21
N PHE A 48 8.31 -36.01 -17.71
CA PHE A 48 7.83 -36.86 -16.63
C PHE A 48 7.72 -38.33 -17.09
N SER A 49 8.43 -39.22 -16.40
CA SER A 49 8.19 -40.66 -16.37
C SER A 49 8.68 -41.22 -15.02
N PRO A 50 8.05 -42.26 -14.46
CA PRO A 50 7.95 -42.47 -13.02
C PRO A 50 9.28 -42.96 -12.44
N ALA A 51 9.84 -42.16 -11.51
CA ALA A 51 11.12 -42.47 -10.88
C ALA A 51 10.97 -43.61 -9.87
N LYS A 52 11.80 -44.64 -10.09
CA LYS A 52 12.18 -45.66 -9.12
C LYS A 52 12.84 -45.02 -7.90
N ASN A 53 12.59 -45.64 -6.75
CA ASN A 53 13.16 -45.38 -5.44
C ASN A 53 14.64 -44.97 -5.45
N VAL A 54 14.93 -43.80 -4.90
CA VAL A 54 16.21 -43.46 -4.30
C VAL A 54 15.93 -42.91 -2.90
N ASN A 55 16.37 -43.67 -1.90
CA ASN A 55 16.28 -43.34 -0.49
C ASN A 55 17.24 -42.20 -0.13
N GLY A 56 16.79 -41.32 0.78
CA GLY A 56 17.70 -40.73 1.77
C GLY A 56 17.92 -39.22 1.76
N GLU A 57 16.85 -38.43 1.83
CA GLU A 57 16.80 -37.25 2.71
C GLU A 57 15.34 -36.86 2.90
N GLY A 58 14.73 -37.41 3.95
CA GLY A 58 13.32 -37.19 4.27
C GLY A 58 13.08 -35.72 4.58
N SER A 59 12.33 -35.05 3.69
CA SER A 59 11.52 -33.88 4.03
C SER A 59 10.67 -34.25 5.25
N LYS A 60 11.13 -33.91 6.46
CA LYS A 60 10.27 -33.92 7.63
C LYS A 60 9.16 -32.91 7.35
N LEU A 61 7.99 -33.39 6.92
CA LEU A 61 6.75 -32.63 7.01
C LEU A 61 6.68 -32.09 8.44
N SER A 62 6.94 -30.80 8.61
CA SER A 62 6.87 -30.15 9.91
C SER A 62 5.46 -30.40 10.43
N GLN A 63 5.32 -31.21 11.47
CA GLN A 63 4.08 -31.30 12.20
C GLN A 63 3.63 -29.87 12.54
N TRP A 64 2.37 -29.58 12.26
CA TRP A 64 1.75 -28.30 12.61
C TRP A 64 1.86 -28.07 14.11
N LYS A 65 1.89 -26.80 14.52
CA LYS A 65 2.26 -26.43 15.89
C LYS A 65 1.09 -25.79 16.62
N LYS A 66 0.89 -26.21 17.87
CA LYS A 66 0.11 -25.49 18.88
C LYS A 66 1.11 -24.83 19.83
N LEU A 67 1.05 -23.51 19.92
CA LEU A 67 1.98 -22.72 20.73
C LEU A 67 1.21 -21.98 21.81
N ASN A 68 1.76 -21.90 23.02
CA ASN A 68 1.19 -21.05 24.05
C ASN A 68 1.45 -19.57 23.68
N SER A 69 0.39 -18.78 23.69
CA SER A 69 0.45 -17.34 23.39
C SER A 69 1.33 -16.55 24.37
N GLN A 70 1.44 -17.00 25.62
CA GLN A 70 2.28 -16.35 26.64
C GLN A 70 3.78 -16.48 26.32
N ASP A 71 4.20 -17.64 25.79
CA ASP A 71 5.60 -17.87 25.36
C ASP A 71 6.00 -16.95 24.20
N LEU A 72 5.01 -16.45 23.45
CA LEU A 72 5.16 -15.50 22.35
C LEU A 72 4.94 -14.05 22.80
N GLY A 73 4.76 -13.80 24.10
CA GLY A 73 4.55 -12.47 24.67
C GLY A 73 3.17 -11.87 24.35
N ILE A 74 2.20 -12.68 23.98
CA ILE A 74 0.84 -12.23 23.67
C ILE A 74 -0.05 -12.45 24.88
N SER A 75 -0.74 -11.38 25.27
CA SER A 75 -1.72 -11.40 26.34
C SER A 75 -3.02 -10.75 25.88
N THR A 76 -4.09 -10.97 26.64
CA THR A 76 -5.42 -10.40 26.34
C THR A 76 -5.44 -8.88 26.44
N SER A 77 -4.50 -8.24 27.15
CA SER A 77 -4.38 -6.78 27.20
C SER A 77 -3.90 -6.17 25.88
N ASN A 78 -3.23 -6.96 25.03
CA ASN A 78 -2.81 -6.53 23.70
C ASN A 78 -3.99 -6.47 22.69
N ILE A 79 -5.16 -6.99 23.06
CA ILE A 79 -6.37 -6.98 22.25
C ILE A 79 -7.21 -5.76 22.64
N SER A 80 -7.64 -4.98 21.65
CA SER A 80 -8.45 -3.78 21.88
C SER A 80 -9.72 -4.10 22.68
N LYS A 81 -10.17 -3.15 23.53
CA LYS A 81 -11.38 -3.31 24.33
C LYS A 81 -12.62 -3.60 23.46
N PRO A 82 -12.87 -2.90 22.33
CA PRO A 82 -13.96 -3.23 21.42
C PRO A 82 -13.88 -4.66 20.86
N THR A 83 -12.70 -5.09 20.39
CA THR A 83 -12.50 -6.46 19.88
C THR A 83 -12.78 -7.50 20.97
N ARG A 84 -12.34 -7.26 22.21
CA ARG A 84 -12.65 -8.15 23.35
C ARG A 84 -14.14 -8.26 23.64
N LYS A 85 -14.91 -7.16 23.53
CA LYS A 85 -16.39 -7.21 23.66
C LYS A 85 -17.01 -8.13 22.61
N VAL A 86 -16.59 -8.04 21.35
CA VAL A 86 -17.09 -8.89 20.26
C VAL A 86 -16.73 -10.37 20.50
N LEU A 87 -15.45 -10.64 20.84
CA LEU A 87 -14.99 -12.00 21.17
C LEU A 87 -15.81 -12.61 22.30
N ASN A 88 -16.02 -11.88 23.41
CA ASN A 88 -16.80 -12.35 24.55
C ASN A 88 -18.28 -12.54 24.21
N GLY A 89 -18.88 -11.63 23.43
CA GLY A 89 -20.28 -11.72 23.02
C GLY A 89 -20.57 -12.98 22.21
N LEU A 90 -19.70 -13.31 21.26
CA LEU A 90 -19.80 -14.55 20.48
C LEU A 90 -19.49 -15.79 21.34
N LYS A 91 -18.46 -15.73 22.18
CA LYS A 91 -18.08 -16.85 23.05
C LYS A 91 -19.18 -17.23 24.04
N THR A 92 -19.86 -16.24 24.64
CA THR A 92 -20.95 -16.46 25.60
C THR A 92 -22.16 -17.14 24.95
N LYS A 93 -22.35 -16.98 23.63
CA LYS A 93 -23.38 -17.68 22.85
C LYS A 93 -22.96 -19.08 22.39
N GLY A 94 -21.79 -19.57 22.82
CA GLY A 94 -21.31 -20.93 22.55
C GLY A 94 -20.50 -21.08 21.26
N TYR A 95 -20.20 -19.99 20.55
CA TYR A 95 -19.40 -20.07 19.33
C TYR A 95 -17.90 -20.10 19.61
N GLU A 96 -17.13 -20.77 18.74
CA GLU A 96 -15.67 -20.66 18.75
C GLU A 96 -15.25 -19.42 17.97
N VAL A 97 -14.27 -18.70 18.50
CA VAL A 97 -13.78 -17.45 17.91
C VAL A 97 -12.26 -17.43 17.91
N TYR A 98 -11.69 -16.93 16.83
CA TYR A 98 -10.25 -16.85 16.64
C TYR A 98 -9.89 -15.49 16.07
N LEU A 99 -8.80 -14.90 16.55
CA LEU A 99 -8.12 -13.81 15.86
C LEU A 99 -7.25 -14.38 14.75
N VAL A 100 -7.23 -13.74 13.59
CA VAL A 100 -6.56 -14.27 12.40
C VAL A 100 -5.85 -13.19 11.57
N GLY A 101 -4.98 -13.59 10.66
CA GLY A 101 -4.41 -12.68 9.68
C GLY A 101 -3.32 -11.79 10.22
N GLY A 102 -3.34 -10.53 9.79
CA GLY A 102 -2.27 -9.58 10.07
C GLY A 102 -2.13 -9.24 11.56
N CYS A 103 -3.24 -9.27 12.30
CA CYS A 103 -3.24 -8.93 13.72
C CYS A 103 -2.43 -9.92 14.56
N VAL A 104 -2.57 -11.23 14.31
CA VAL A 104 -1.82 -12.26 15.05
C VAL A 104 -0.33 -12.14 14.81
N ARG A 105 0.08 -11.96 13.56
CA ARG A 105 1.49 -11.72 13.19
C ARG A 105 2.04 -10.48 13.88
N ASP A 106 1.30 -9.37 13.84
CA ASP A 106 1.77 -8.10 14.40
C ASP A 106 1.91 -8.20 15.93
N LEU A 107 0.98 -8.88 16.60
CA LEU A 107 1.10 -9.20 18.03
C LEU A 107 2.35 -10.03 18.35
N ILE A 108 2.65 -11.08 17.57
CA ILE A 108 3.87 -11.90 17.74
C ILE A 108 5.13 -11.05 17.56
N LEU A 109 5.11 -10.11 16.62
CA LEU A 109 6.20 -9.17 16.36
C LEU A 109 6.26 -8.01 17.38
N LYS A 110 5.38 -8.00 18.40
CA LYS A 110 5.24 -6.92 19.38
C LYS A 110 4.98 -5.55 18.74
N ARG A 111 4.26 -5.55 17.61
CA ARG A 111 3.83 -4.36 16.89
C ARG A 111 2.33 -4.13 17.08
N THR A 112 1.90 -2.88 16.95
CA THR A 112 0.48 -2.53 16.99
C THR A 112 -0.23 -3.02 15.72
N PRO A 113 -1.25 -3.89 15.82
CA PRO A 113 -2.10 -4.24 14.69
C PRO A 113 -2.83 -3.02 14.14
N LYS A 114 -3.04 -2.97 12.81
CA LYS A 114 -3.88 -1.94 12.18
C LYS A 114 -5.37 -2.16 12.51
N ASP A 115 -5.79 -3.41 12.41
CA ASP A 115 -7.14 -3.91 12.57
C ASP A 115 -7.10 -5.28 13.26
N PHE A 116 -8.24 -5.74 13.78
CA PHE A 116 -8.40 -7.06 14.37
C PHE A 116 -9.50 -7.82 13.64
N ASP A 117 -9.10 -8.88 12.94
CA ASP A 117 -10.02 -9.75 12.22
C ASP A 117 -10.40 -10.95 13.09
N ILE A 118 -11.70 -11.15 13.26
CA ILE A 118 -12.25 -12.32 13.96
C ILE A 118 -12.80 -13.31 12.93
N ILE A 119 -12.54 -14.59 13.14
CA ILE A 119 -13.28 -15.68 12.48
C ILE A 119 -14.02 -16.50 13.53
N THR A 120 -15.25 -16.90 13.22
CA THR A 120 -16.14 -17.62 14.12
C THR A 120 -16.81 -18.82 13.47
N THR A 121 -17.22 -19.78 14.30
CA THR A 121 -18.12 -20.88 13.87
C THR A 121 -19.55 -20.44 13.69
N ALA A 122 -19.93 -19.24 14.17
CA ALA A 122 -21.26 -18.66 13.90
C ALA A 122 -21.43 -18.35 12.40
N GLU A 123 -22.62 -18.57 11.86
CA GLU A 123 -23.03 -18.05 10.56
C GLU A 123 -23.15 -16.52 10.62
N LEU A 124 -22.92 -15.83 9.50
CA LEU A 124 -22.98 -14.36 9.47
C LEU A 124 -24.33 -13.80 9.97
N ARG A 125 -25.44 -14.48 9.67
CA ARG A 125 -26.77 -14.10 10.16
C ARG A 125 -26.89 -14.23 11.69
N GLU A 126 -26.18 -15.18 12.29
CA GLU A 126 -26.15 -15.34 13.74
C GLU A 126 -25.29 -14.25 14.40
N VAL A 127 -24.20 -13.85 13.75
CA VAL A 127 -23.39 -12.69 14.17
C VAL A 127 -24.23 -11.41 14.16
N VAL A 128 -25.00 -11.16 13.10
CA VAL A 128 -25.93 -10.01 13.05
C VAL A 128 -26.96 -10.06 14.18
N LYS A 129 -27.52 -11.24 14.49
CA LYS A 129 -28.45 -11.39 15.64
C LYS A 129 -27.76 -11.23 17.00
N ALA A 130 -26.44 -11.40 17.06
CA ALA A 130 -25.69 -11.31 18.30
C ALA A 130 -25.37 -9.87 18.72
N PHE A 131 -25.39 -8.91 17.79
CA PHE A 131 -24.96 -7.54 18.02
C PHE A 131 -25.95 -6.53 17.44
N SER A 132 -26.33 -5.52 18.22
CA SER A 132 -27.35 -4.53 17.82
C SER A 132 -26.95 -3.68 16.63
N ARG A 133 -25.66 -3.33 16.50
CA ARG A 133 -25.10 -2.58 15.37
C ARG A 133 -24.15 -3.46 14.58
N CYS A 134 -24.70 -4.30 13.72
CA CYS A 134 -23.94 -5.19 12.86
C CYS A 134 -24.56 -5.26 11.46
N GLU A 135 -23.72 -5.18 10.44
CA GLU A 135 -24.14 -5.30 9.04
C GLU A 135 -23.27 -6.30 8.28
N ILE A 136 -23.86 -7.00 7.32
CA ILE A 136 -23.11 -7.87 6.40
C ILE A 136 -22.71 -7.02 5.19
N ILE A 137 -21.41 -6.92 4.96
CA ILE A 137 -20.84 -6.21 3.82
C ILE A 137 -20.17 -7.19 2.86
N GLY A 138 -20.01 -6.78 1.60
CA GLY A 138 -19.34 -7.57 0.57
C GLY A 138 -20.25 -8.62 -0.08
N ARG A 139 -20.28 -8.64 -1.43
CA ARG A 139 -21.09 -9.61 -2.18
C ARG A 139 -20.37 -10.96 -2.37
N ARG A 140 -19.10 -10.92 -2.80
CA ARG A 140 -18.29 -12.11 -3.09
C ARG A 140 -17.65 -12.72 -1.84
N PHE A 141 -17.24 -11.87 -0.91
CA PHE A 141 -16.62 -12.26 0.36
C PHE A 141 -17.40 -11.61 1.49
N PRO A 142 -18.60 -12.14 1.82
CA PRO A 142 -19.42 -11.50 2.82
C PRO A 142 -18.77 -11.62 4.21
N ILE A 143 -18.67 -10.50 4.91
CA ILE A 143 -18.20 -10.41 6.30
C ILE A 143 -19.13 -9.50 7.10
N CYS A 144 -19.12 -9.63 8.41
CA CYS A 144 -19.85 -8.74 9.30
C CYS A 144 -18.96 -7.58 9.77
N HIS A 145 -19.46 -6.36 9.65
CA HIS A 145 -18.95 -5.20 10.36
C HIS A 145 -19.72 -5.03 11.66
N VAL A 146 -19.07 -5.30 12.78
CA VAL A 146 -19.65 -5.09 14.11
C VAL A 146 -19.18 -3.73 14.64
N HIS A 147 -20.10 -2.79 14.80
CA HIS A 147 -19.79 -1.48 15.36
C HIS A 147 -19.79 -1.56 16.89
N MET A 148 -18.61 -1.34 17.48
CA MET A 148 -18.41 -1.33 18.92
C MET A 148 -17.72 -0.04 19.32
N ASP A 149 -18.41 0.76 20.13
CA ASP A 149 -18.00 2.12 20.44
C ASP A 149 -17.77 2.90 19.12
N ASP A 150 -16.63 3.59 18.94
CA ASP A 150 -16.27 4.28 17.69
C ASP A 150 -15.39 3.44 16.74
N THR A 151 -15.40 2.11 16.92
CA THR A 151 -14.56 1.19 16.13
C THR A 151 -15.39 0.14 15.42
N ILE A 152 -14.90 -0.29 14.25
CA ILE A 152 -15.47 -1.39 13.48
C ILE A 152 -14.59 -2.61 13.69
N VAL A 153 -15.20 -3.74 14.08
CA VAL A 153 -14.53 -5.03 14.19
C VAL A 153 -15.06 -5.94 13.08
N GLU A 154 -14.15 -6.46 12.27
CA GLU A 154 -14.48 -7.37 11.18
C GLU A 154 -14.65 -8.80 11.71
N VAL A 155 -15.80 -9.41 11.41
CA VAL A 155 -16.12 -10.78 11.79
C VAL A 155 -16.48 -11.61 10.57
N SER A 156 -15.73 -12.67 10.33
CA SER A 156 -15.95 -13.64 9.25
C SER A 156 -16.40 -15.00 9.79
N SER A 157 -17.00 -15.82 8.93
CA SER A 157 -17.48 -17.16 9.29
C SER A 157 -16.75 -18.26 8.52
N PHE A 158 -16.41 -19.36 9.19
CA PHE A 158 -15.80 -20.54 8.55
C PHE A 158 -16.67 -21.11 7.41
N SER A 159 -18.00 -21.06 7.53
CA SER A 159 -18.94 -21.59 6.54
C SER A 159 -18.87 -20.82 5.21
N THR A 160 -18.71 -19.51 5.30
CA THR A 160 -18.64 -18.60 4.16
C THR A 160 -17.32 -18.79 3.43
N SER A 161 -16.21 -18.88 4.17
CA SER A 161 -14.91 -19.21 3.61
C SER A 161 -14.93 -20.55 2.86
N ALA A 162 -15.62 -21.57 3.39
CA ALA A 162 -15.70 -22.89 2.74
C ALA A 162 -16.48 -22.87 1.42
N ARG A 163 -17.55 -22.06 1.29
CA ARG A 163 -18.39 -21.99 0.07
C ARG A 163 -17.66 -21.36 -1.11
N ASN A 164 -16.76 -20.42 -0.86
CA ASN A 164 -15.94 -19.79 -1.91
C ASN A 164 -14.86 -20.73 -2.47
N PHE A 165 -14.70 -21.93 -1.91
CA PHE A 165 -13.71 -22.93 -2.32
C PHE A 165 -14.22 -23.91 -3.41
N GLY A 166 -15.33 -23.61 -4.07
CA GLY A 166 -15.91 -24.48 -5.10
C GLY A 166 -15.61 -24.05 -6.53
N ARG A 167 -14.53 -24.57 -7.15
CA ARG A 167 -14.45 -25.05 -8.57
C ARG A 167 -13.05 -25.26 -9.18
N GLY A 168 -11.95 -25.19 -8.43
CA GLY A 168 -10.66 -25.56 -9.03
C GLY A 168 -9.54 -25.66 -8.02
N LEU A 169 -8.76 -26.73 -8.13
CA LEU A 169 -7.49 -26.99 -7.46
C LEU A 169 -7.61 -27.46 -6.01
N THR A 170 -7.86 -28.76 -5.87
CA THR A 170 -7.34 -29.55 -4.75
C THR A 170 -5.82 -29.49 -4.83
N TYR A 171 -5.21 -28.50 -4.18
CA TYR A 171 -3.76 -28.50 -3.99
C TYR A 171 -3.39 -29.74 -3.18
N GLU A 172 -2.35 -30.46 -3.59
CA GLU A 172 -1.77 -31.63 -2.90
C GLU A 172 -1.08 -31.23 -1.59
N ILE A 173 -1.71 -30.36 -0.79
CA ILE A 173 -1.28 -30.08 0.57
C ILE A 173 -1.97 -31.13 1.44
N GLU A 174 -1.20 -32.12 1.87
CA GLU A 174 -1.68 -33.19 2.71
C GLU A 174 -2.34 -32.63 3.97
N LYS A 175 -3.47 -33.23 4.35
CA LYS A 175 -4.16 -32.94 5.60
C LYS A 175 -3.14 -33.09 6.75
N PRO A 176 -3.10 -32.17 7.73
CA PRO A 176 -2.19 -32.32 8.85
C PRO A 176 -2.42 -33.64 9.59
N ALA A 177 -1.35 -34.43 9.80
CA ALA A 177 -1.44 -35.68 10.53
C ALA A 177 -1.99 -35.47 11.95
N GLY A 178 -2.85 -36.39 12.41
CA GLY A 178 -3.47 -36.31 13.74
C GLY A 178 -4.52 -35.20 13.93
N SER A 179 -4.99 -34.56 12.84
CA SER A 179 -5.98 -33.47 12.91
C SER A 179 -7.41 -33.98 13.14
N ASP A 180 -8.08 -33.38 14.12
CA ASP A 180 -9.51 -33.58 14.36
C ASP A 180 -10.39 -32.79 13.36
N LYS A 181 -11.72 -32.84 13.53
CA LYS A 181 -12.66 -32.10 12.66
C LYS A 181 -12.49 -30.58 12.77
N LYS A 182 -12.15 -30.05 13.94
CA LYS A 182 -11.99 -28.60 14.18
C LYS A 182 -10.68 -28.11 13.55
N ASP A 183 -9.60 -28.85 13.75
CA ASP A 183 -8.30 -28.61 13.14
C ASP A 183 -8.41 -28.60 11.61
N PHE A 184 -9.20 -29.52 11.03
CA PHE A 184 -9.45 -29.53 9.58
C PHE A 184 -10.12 -28.24 9.08
N VAL A 185 -11.13 -27.73 9.79
CA VAL A 185 -11.82 -26.47 9.43
C VAL A 185 -10.88 -25.27 9.54
N ARG A 186 -10.09 -25.20 10.63
CA ARG A 186 -9.09 -24.15 10.82
C ARG A 186 -8.02 -24.18 9.73
N TRP A 187 -7.44 -25.35 9.47
CA TRP A 187 -6.45 -25.56 8.42
C TRP A 187 -6.98 -25.14 7.04
N ARG A 188 -8.21 -25.53 6.69
CA ARG A 188 -8.83 -25.12 5.43
C ARG A 188 -9.01 -23.61 5.31
N ASN A 189 -9.30 -22.91 6.41
CA ASN A 189 -9.32 -21.45 6.38
C ASN A 189 -7.94 -20.87 6.10
N CYS A 190 -6.90 -21.42 6.74
CA CYS A 190 -5.52 -20.97 6.53
C CYS A 190 -5.05 -21.13 5.09
N LEU A 191 -5.47 -22.20 4.38
CA LEU A 191 -5.14 -22.44 2.97
C LEU A 191 -5.60 -21.35 2.00
N GLN A 192 -6.65 -20.62 2.35
CA GLN A 192 -7.21 -19.56 1.50
C GLN A 192 -6.46 -18.24 1.62
N ARG A 193 -5.52 -18.16 2.57
CA ARG A 193 -4.79 -16.94 2.88
C ARG A 193 -3.61 -16.76 1.94
N ASP A 194 -3.18 -15.52 1.83
CA ASP A 194 -2.13 -15.11 0.91
C ASP A 194 -0.75 -15.62 1.34
N PHE A 195 -0.37 -15.38 2.60
CA PHE A 195 0.97 -15.67 3.12
C PHE A 195 0.95 -16.50 4.39
N THR A 196 1.96 -17.36 4.57
CA THR A 196 2.13 -18.24 5.75
C THR A 196 2.04 -17.48 7.07
N ILE A 197 2.70 -16.31 7.12
CA ILE A 197 2.69 -15.41 8.30
C ILE A 197 1.32 -14.80 8.60
N ASN A 198 0.42 -14.72 7.61
CA ASN A 198 -0.99 -14.33 7.81
C ASN A 198 -1.89 -15.55 8.08
N GLY A 199 -1.36 -16.77 7.94
CA GLY A 199 -2.03 -18.04 8.15
C GLY A 199 -2.13 -18.46 9.63
N LEU A 200 -1.73 -17.60 10.57
CA LEU A 200 -1.77 -17.89 12.00
C LEU A 200 -3.16 -17.63 12.58
N MET A 201 -3.61 -18.51 13.47
CA MET A 201 -4.88 -18.37 14.18
C MET A 201 -4.65 -18.36 15.69
N PHE A 202 -5.21 -17.39 16.38
CA PHE A 202 -5.08 -17.24 17.83
C PHE A 202 -6.43 -17.41 18.52
N ASP A 203 -6.50 -18.37 19.45
CA ASP A 203 -7.61 -18.50 20.39
C ASP A 203 -7.26 -17.77 21.70
N PRO A 204 -7.85 -16.60 21.98
CA PRO A 204 -7.55 -15.82 23.17
C PRO A 204 -8.08 -16.43 24.47
N PHE A 205 -9.02 -17.37 24.40
CA PHE A 205 -9.59 -18.05 25.56
C PHE A 205 -8.77 -19.28 25.93
N ALA A 206 -8.37 -20.09 24.94
CA ALA A 206 -7.48 -21.21 25.15
C ALA A 206 -6.00 -20.78 25.32
N ARG A 207 -5.67 -19.54 24.97
CA ARG A 207 -4.30 -18.99 24.93
C ARG A 207 -3.38 -19.76 23.98
N ILE A 208 -3.95 -20.28 22.88
CA ILE A 208 -3.23 -21.11 21.90
C ILE A 208 -3.15 -20.39 20.56
N ILE A 209 -1.96 -20.39 19.96
CA ILE A 209 -1.75 -20.06 18.55
C ILE A 209 -1.59 -21.36 17.77
N TYR A 210 -2.39 -21.49 16.72
CA TYR A 210 -2.33 -22.57 15.75
C TYR A 210 -1.53 -22.11 14.54
N ASP A 211 -0.45 -22.83 14.25
CA ASP A 211 0.37 -22.64 13.05
C ASP A 211 0.35 -23.91 12.20
N TYR A 212 -0.47 -23.89 11.16
CA TYR A 212 -0.59 -24.98 10.21
C TYR A 212 0.32 -24.84 8.98
N MET A 213 0.87 -23.64 8.74
CA MET A 213 1.52 -23.29 7.47
C MET A 213 3.01 -22.96 7.63
N GLY A 214 3.55 -23.06 8.84
CA GLY A 214 4.93 -22.69 9.16
C GLY A 214 5.13 -21.17 9.27
N GLY A 215 4.07 -20.42 9.55
CA GLY A 215 4.11 -18.96 9.67
C GLY A 215 5.06 -18.47 10.77
N ILE A 216 5.19 -19.21 11.87
CA ILE A 216 6.10 -18.86 12.98
C ILE A 216 7.56 -18.95 12.55
N GLU A 217 7.91 -19.96 11.77
CA GLU A 217 9.26 -20.11 11.24
C GLU A 217 9.60 -19.00 10.24
N ASP A 218 8.64 -18.64 9.39
CA ASP A 218 8.80 -17.54 8.44
C ASP A 218 8.88 -16.17 9.13
N ILE A 219 8.14 -15.95 10.22
CA ILE A 219 8.33 -14.77 11.08
C ILE A 219 9.75 -14.74 11.65
N LYS A 220 10.22 -15.86 12.22
CA LYS A 220 11.59 -15.95 12.79
C LYS A 220 12.67 -15.71 11.74
N LYS A 221 12.46 -16.18 10.50
CA LYS A 221 13.38 -15.99 9.37
C LYS A 221 13.19 -14.66 8.64
N ALA A 222 12.25 -13.81 9.08
CA ALA A 222 11.85 -12.58 8.41
C ALA A 222 11.57 -12.79 6.90
N LYS A 223 10.75 -13.80 6.58
CA LYS A 223 10.40 -14.18 5.21
C LYS A 223 8.91 -14.02 4.92
N VAL A 224 8.60 -13.46 3.76
CA VAL A 224 7.27 -13.51 3.15
C VAL A 224 7.24 -14.69 2.17
N ARG A 225 6.39 -15.66 2.47
CA ARG A 225 6.12 -16.85 1.65
C ARG A 225 4.61 -17.02 1.49
N THR A 226 4.17 -17.39 0.29
CA THR A 226 2.77 -17.70 -0.01
C THR A 226 2.34 -19.01 0.66
N VAL A 227 1.06 -19.16 1.01
CA VAL A 227 0.56 -20.41 1.61
C VAL A 227 0.59 -21.56 0.61
N ILE A 228 0.15 -21.28 -0.62
CA ILE A 228 0.23 -22.19 -1.77
C ILE A 228 1.36 -21.74 -2.71
N PRO A 229 1.75 -22.53 -3.72
CA PRO A 229 2.78 -22.12 -4.68
C PRO A 229 2.54 -20.72 -5.25
N ALA A 230 3.59 -19.90 -5.31
CA ALA A 230 3.46 -18.47 -5.61
C ALA A 230 2.97 -18.22 -7.03
N SER A 231 3.32 -19.10 -7.97
CA SER A 231 2.81 -19.10 -9.35
C SER A 231 1.29 -19.11 -9.38
N THR A 232 0.66 -20.05 -8.67
CA THR A 232 -0.79 -20.19 -8.65
C THR A 232 -1.43 -19.11 -7.81
N SER A 233 -0.87 -18.81 -6.64
CA SER A 233 -1.41 -17.78 -5.73
C SER A 233 -1.59 -16.43 -6.41
N PHE A 234 -0.61 -16.01 -7.22
CA PHE A 234 -0.65 -14.73 -7.93
C PHE A 234 -1.50 -14.77 -9.20
N GLN A 235 -1.67 -15.93 -9.83
CA GLN A 235 -2.59 -16.09 -10.95
C GLN A 235 -4.06 -16.01 -10.52
N GLU A 236 -4.38 -16.57 -9.34
CA GLU A 236 -5.72 -16.44 -8.74
C GLU A 236 -6.07 -15.00 -8.39
N ASP A 237 -5.13 -14.27 -7.78
CA ASP A 237 -5.29 -12.89 -7.37
C ASP A 237 -3.98 -12.10 -7.52
N GLY A 238 -3.90 -11.30 -8.59
CA GLY A 238 -2.76 -10.43 -8.87
C GLY A 238 -2.51 -9.38 -7.78
N ALA A 239 -3.52 -9.02 -6.97
CA ALA A 239 -3.33 -8.08 -5.86
C ALA A 239 -2.42 -8.66 -4.77
N ARG A 240 -2.29 -9.99 -4.67
CA ARG A 240 -1.35 -10.63 -3.75
C ARG A 240 0.11 -10.25 -4.04
N ILE A 241 0.47 -9.88 -5.28
CA ILE A 241 1.81 -9.36 -5.60
C ILE A 241 2.06 -8.04 -4.87
N LEU A 242 1.13 -7.08 -4.98
CA LEU A 242 1.24 -5.79 -4.28
C LEU A 242 1.19 -5.96 -2.77
N ARG A 243 0.36 -6.88 -2.27
CA ARG A 243 0.32 -7.22 -0.84
C ARG A 243 1.65 -7.82 -0.35
N ALA A 244 2.32 -8.62 -1.17
CA ALA A 244 3.64 -9.16 -0.85
C ALA A 244 4.66 -8.03 -0.65
N ILE A 245 4.72 -7.09 -1.61
CA ILE A 245 5.58 -5.90 -1.56
C ILE A 245 5.29 -5.07 -0.31
N ARG A 246 4.01 -4.75 -0.07
CA ARG A 246 3.56 -4.00 1.11
C ARG A 246 3.98 -4.66 2.41
N ILE A 247 3.75 -5.96 2.55
CA ILE A 247 4.07 -6.68 3.79
C ILE A 247 5.59 -6.74 4.00
N ALA A 248 6.35 -7.02 2.94
CA ALA A 248 7.81 -7.03 2.99
C ALA A 248 8.37 -5.65 3.38
N ALA A 249 7.89 -4.57 2.77
CA ALA A 249 8.30 -3.20 3.08
C ALA A 249 8.00 -2.84 4.53
N ARG A 250 6.75 -3.02 4.97
CA ARG A 250 6.30 -2.65 6.33
C ARG A 250 7.01 -3.44 7.42
N LEU A 251 7.29 -4.72 7.18
CA LEU A 251 7.91 -5.60 8.18
C LEU A 251 9.43 -5.60 8.13
N GLY A 252 10.04 -5.15 7.02
CA GLY A 252 11.46 -5.35 6.75
C GLY A 252 11.79 -6.81 6.41
N PHE A 253 10.82 -7.56 5.87
CA PHE A 253 10.98 -8.97 5.54
C PHE A 253 11.51 -9.14 4.12
N SER A 254 12.24 -10.23 3.90
CA SER A 254 12.67 -10.68 2.57
C SER A 254 11.66 -11.64 1.96
N PHE A 255 11.69 -11.84 0.65
CA PHE A 255 10.90 -12.89 0.01
C PHE A 255 11.60 -14.24 0.06
N SER A 256 10.83 -15.33 0.12
CA SER A 256 11.35 -16.64 -0.25
C SER A 256 11.84 -16.63 -1.72
N ARG A 257 12.75 -17.55 -2.11
CA ARG A 257 13.30 -17.61 -3.48
C ARG A 257 12.19 -17.75 -4.52
N GLU A 258 11.24 -18.65 -4.27
CA GLU A 258 10.07 -18.88 -5.13
C GLU A 258 9.18 -17.63 -5.22
N THR A 259 8.81 -17.06 -4.07
CA THR A 259 7.97 -15.86 -4.01
C THR A 259 8.63 -14.69 -4.76
N ALA A 260 9.93 -14.46 -4.57
CA ALA A 260 10.68 -13.41 -5.27
C ALA A 260 10.67 -13.61 -6.79
N HIS A 261 10.84 -14.86 -7.25
CA HIS A 261 10.84 -15.20 -8.66
C HIS A 261 9.49 -14.86 -9.31
N PHE A 262 8.38 -15.27 -8.70
CA PHE A 262 7.05 -15.03 -9.27
C PHE A 262 6.54 -13.61 -9.07
N VAL A 263 6.95 -12.89 -8.01
CA VAL A 263 6.67 -11.44 -7.87
C VAL A 263 7.24 -10.67 -9.08
N LYS A 264 8.45 -11.02 -9.53
CA LYS A 264 9.07 -10.41 -10.71
C LYS A 264 8.37 -10.83 -12.00
N ASN A 265 8.26 -12.14 -12.22
CA ASN A 265 7.86 -12.69 -13.52
C ASN A 265 6.36 -12.54 -13.81
N LEU A 266 5.53 -12.38 -12.78
CA LEU A 266 4.09 -12.18 -12.92
C LEU A 266 3.66 -10.74 -12.60
N SER A 267 4.61 -9.80 -12.50
CA SER A 267 4.34 -8.38 -12.18
C SER A 267 3.26 -7.76 -13.06
N CYS A 268 3.19 -8.07 -14.35
CA CYS A 268 2.17 -7.56 -15.27
C CYS A 268 0.73 -7.96 -14.91
N LEU A 269 0.51 -8.98 -14.05
CA LEU A 269 -0.83 -9.35 -13.60
C LEU A 269 -1.52 -8.23 -12.82
N ILE A 270 -0.77 -7.31 -12.22
CA ILE A 270 -1.35 -6.17 -11.49
C ILE A 270 -2.15 -5.25 -12.41
N LEU A 271 -1.83 -5.20 -13.71
CA LEU A 271 -2.55 -4.37 -14.70
C LEU A 271 -3.98 -4.87 -14.96
N ARG A 272 -4.33 -6.09 -14.51
CA ARG A 272 -5.69 -6.63 -14.59
C ARG A 272 -6.58 -6.18 -13.43
N LEU A 273 -5.98 -5.57 -12.40
CA LEU A 273 -6.71 -5.06 -11.25
C LEU A 273 -7.44 -3.77 -11.62
N ASP A 274 -8.59 -3.55 -11.00
CA ASP A 274 -9.29 -2.28 -11.15
C ASP A 274 -8.48 -1.13 -10.52
N LYS A 275 -8.66 0.08 -11.06
CA LYS A 275 -7.94 1.29 -10.61
C LYS A 275 -8.15 1.56 -9.12
N SER A 276 -9.32 1.24 -8.56
CA SER A 276 -9.60 1.45 -7.13
C SER A 276 -8.79 0.50 -6.24
N ARG A 277 -8.64 -0.75 -6.66
CA ARG A 277 -7.81 -1.75 -5.97
C ARG A 277 -6.33 -1.38 -6.03
N LEU A 278 -5.85 -0.91 -7.18
CA LEU A 278 -4.49 -0.40 -7.32
C LEU A 278 -4.21 0.78 -6.41
N LEU A 279 -5.10 1.79 -6.41
CA LEU A 279 -5.00 2.95 -5.52
C LEU A 279 -5.01 2.53 -4.05
N MET A 280 -5.86 1.58 -3.67
CA MET A 280 -5.93 1.09 -2.29
C MET A 280 -4.60 0.46 -1.86
N GLU A 281 -4.01 -0.42 -2.67
CA GLU A 281 -2.72 -1.05 -2.34
C GLU A 281 -1.57 -0.03 -2.34
N MET A 282 -1.58 0.92 -3.28
CA MET A 282 -0.63 2.05 -3.27
C MET A 282 -0.78 2.90 -2.02
N ASN A 283 -2.00 3.24 -1.61
CA ASN A 283 -2.23 4.01 -0.41
C ASN A 283 -1.70 3.29 0.83
N TYR A 284 -1.90 1.97 0.93
CA TYR A 284 -1.34 1.20 2.05
C TYR A 284 0.20 1.19 2.07
N MET A 285 0.85 1.22 0.91
CA MET A 285 2.31 1.30 0.82
C MET A 285 2.84 2.68 1.20
N MET A 286 2.15 3.75 0.78
CA MET A 286 2.65 5.12 0.87
C MET A 286 2.20 5.87 2.13
N ALA A 287 1.07 5.51 2.74
CA ALA A 287 0.44 6.31 3.80
C ALA A 287 0.57 5.73 5.22
N TYR A 288 1.25 4.59 5.40
CA TYR A 288 1.27 3.84 6.66
C TYR A 288 2.68 3.64 7.25
N GLY A 289 3.65 4.47 6.85
CA GLY A 289 5.00 4.48 7.42
C GLY A 289 5.96 3.46 6.81
N SER A 290 5.81 3.16 5.52
CA SER A 290 6.73 2.27 4.79
C SER A 290 6.88 2.64 3.30
N ALA A 291 6.65 3.90 2.95
CA ALA A 291 6.65 4.41 1.60
C ALA A 291 8.02 4.26 0.93
N GLU A 292 9.10 4.62 1.61
CA GLU A 292 10.46 4.55 1.08
C GLU A 292 10.85 3.10 0.75
N ALA A 293 10.63 2.19 1.71
CA ALA A 293 10.90 0.76 1.52
C ALA A 293 10.02 0.16 0.43
N SER A 294 8.76 0.62 0.31
CA SER A 294 7.84 0.18 -0.73
C SER A 294 8.32 0.61 -2.12
N LEU A 295 8.73 1.87 -2.29
CA LEU A 295 9.29 2.37 -3.56
C LEU A 295 10.53 1.57 -3.98
N ARG A 296 11.43 1.25 -3.03
CA ARG A 296 12.60 0.40 -3.33
C ARG A 296 12.20 -0.99 -3.79
N LEU A 297 11.23 -1.63 -3.14
CA LEU A 297 10.79 -2.97 -3.53
C LEU A 297 10.05 -2.96 -4.85
N LEU A 298 9.19 -1.98 -5.12
CA LEU A 298 8.54 -1.79 -6.42
C LEU A 298 9.60 -1.65 -7.53
N TRP A 299 10.64 -0.84 -7.30
CA TRP A 299 11.75 -0.69 -8.24
C TRP A 299 12.56 -1.98 -8.42
N LYS A 300 12.88 -2.65 -7.32
CA LYS A 300 13.66 -3.90 -7.34
C LYS A 300 13.00 -4.99 -8.19
N PHE A 301 11.67 -5.06 -8.17
CA PHE A 301 10.90 -6.12 -8.82
C PHE A 301 10.26 -5.72 -10.16
N GLY A 302 10.42 -4.49 -10.63
CA GLY A 302 9.86 -4.07 -11.93
C GLY A 302 8.43 -3.57 -11.90
N LEU A 303 7.88 -3.31 -10.72
CA LEU A 303 6.50 -2.84 -10.56
C LEU A 303 6.40 -1.31 -10.59
N LEU A 304 7.50 -0.59 -10.30
CA LEU A 304 7.48 0.87 -10.31
C LEU A 304 7.24 1.41 -11.73
N GLU A 305 7.81 0.76 -12.74
CA GLU A 305 7.58 1.12 -14.16
C GLU A 305 6.13 0.96 -14.60
N LEU A 306 5.36 0.10 -13.94
CA LEU A 306 3.96 -0.12 -14.24
C LEU A 306 3.06 0.89 -13.50
N LEU A 307 3.34 1.10 -12.21
CA LEU A 307 2.48 1.89 -11.33
C LEU A 307 2.82 3.38 -11.32
N LEU A 308 4.11 3.72 -11.30
CA LEU A 308 4.60 5.09 -11.21
C LEU A 308 5.67 5.36 -12.29
N PRO A 309 5.31 5.33 -13.59
CA PRO A 309 6.28 5.43 -14.69
C PRO A 309 7.13 6.71 -14.64
N ILE A 310 6.53 7.83 -14.22
CA ILE A 310 7.22 9.12 -14.07
C ILE A 310 8.36 9.04 -13.04
N GLN A 311 8.14 8.37 -11.92
CA GLN A 311 9.14 8.18 -10.86
C GLN A 311 10.15 7.10 -11.25
N ALA A 312 9.73 6.07 -11.96
CA ALA A 312 10.65 5.09 -12.53
C ALA A 312 11.63 5.75 -13.52
N ALA A 313 11.15 6.63 -14.39
CA ALA A 313 11.98 7.39 -15.32
C ALA A 313 13.03 8.23 -14.59
N TYR A 314 12.67 8.84 -13.46
CA TYR A 314 13.61 9.55 -12.60
C TYR A 314 14.72 8.64 -12.05
N PHE A 315 14.38 7.44 -11.58
CA PHE A 315 15.39 6.48 -11.12
C PHE A 315 16.34 6.07 -12.25
N VAL A 316 15.83 5.82 -13.45
CA VAL A 316 16.71 5.47 -14.57
C VAL A 316 17.60 6.65 -14.98
N ARG A 317 17.04 7.87 -15.10
CA ARG A 317 17.78 9.09 -15.47
C ARG A 317 18.93 9.40 -14.51
N THR A 318 18.72 9.16 -13.21
CA THR A 318 19.73 9.38 -12.17
C THR A 318 20.68 8.20 -11.97
N GLY A 319 20.58 7.17 -12.82
CA GLY A 319 21.41 5.96 -12.75
C GLY A 319 21.15 5.11 -11.50
N PHE A 320 19.97 5.22 -10.88
CA PHE A 320 19.60 4.51 -9.65
C PHE A 320 19.25 3.06 -9.94
N ARG A 321 20.18 2.13 -9.65
CA ARG A 321 20.03 0.71 -10.01
C ARG A 321 19.02 0.02 -9.08
N ARG A 322 18.42 -1.08 -9.54
CA ARG A 322 17.39 -1.83 -8.80
C ARG A 322 17.79 -2.36 -7.42
N ARG A 323 19.09 -2.48 -7.14
CA ARG A 323 19.64 -2.96 -5.87
C ARG A 323 20.43 -1.88 -5.12
N ASP A 324 20.34 -0.64 -5.57
CA ASP A 324 21.05 0.47 -4.95
C ASP A 324 20.60 0.67 -3.51
N LYS A 325 21.57 0.86 -2.63
CA LYS A 325 21.36 1.22 -1.22
C LYS A 325 21.45 2.73 -0.97
N ARG A 326 21.99 3.49 -1.93
CA ARG A 326 22.05 4.96 -1.84
C ARG A 326 20.64 5.56 -1.70
N SER A 327 20.56 6.78 -1.19
CA SER A 327 19.33 7.57 -1.19
C SER A 327 19.35 8.56 -2.37
N ASN A 328 18.20 9.18 -2.60
CA ASN A 328 18.00 10.33 -3.49
C ASN A 328 16.90 11.21 -2.87
N MET A 329 16.56 12.35 -3.48
CA MET A 329 15.59 13.27 -2.87
C MET A 329 14.21 12.61 -2.70
N LEU A 330 13.73 11.87 -3.72
CA LEU A 330 12.44 11.18 -3.66
C LEU A 330 12.36 10.20 -2.48
N LEU A 331 13.35 9.32 -2.36
CA LEU A 331 13.41 8.34 -1.26
C LEU A 331 13.60 9.04 0.09
N SER A 332 14.33 10.16 0.13
CA SER A 332 14.54 10.93 1.36
C SER A 332 13.24 11.61 1.83
N LEU A 333 12.45 12.20 0.92
CA LEU A 333 11.11 12.74 1.24
C LEU A 333 10.22 11.67 1.86
N PHE A 334 10.16 10.49 1.24
CA PHE A 334 9.36 9.39 1.76
C PHE A 334 9.92 8.78 3.05
N SER A 335 11.24 8.78 3.25
CA SER A 335 11.86 8.39 4.52
C SER A 335 11.47 9.34 5.65
N LYS A 336 11.43 10.66 5.40
CA LYS A 336 10.97 11.64 6.40
C LYS A 336 9.48 11.49 6.67
N LEU A 337 8.67 11.25 5.64
CA LEU A 337 7.25 10.92 5.80
C LEU A 337 7.06 9.67 6.67
N ASP A 338 7.83 8.62 6.42
CA ASP A 338 7.72 7.36 7.16
C ASP A 338 8.04 7.50 8.65
N ARG A 339 8.91 8.45 9.04
CA ARG A 339 9.18 8.75 10.46
C ARG A 339 7.98 9.39 11.18
N LEU A 340 7.09 10.04 10.44
CA LEU A 340 5.91 10.70 10.99
C LEU A 340 4.69 9.76 11.04
N LEU A 341 4.66 8.73 10.21
CA LEU A 341 3.50 7.85 10.05
C LEU A 341 3.70 6.49 10.74
N ALA A 342 2.59 5.78 10.97
CA ALA A 342 2.59 4.42 11.46
C ALA A 342 1.28 3.71 11.05
N PRO A 343 1.16 2.38 11.22
CA PRO A 343 -0.08 1.67 10.90
C PRO A 343 -1.35 2.24 11.54
N ASN A 344 -1.23 2.74 12.77
CA ASN A 344 -2.31 3.40 13.54
C ASN A 344 -2.31 4.93 13.44
N ARG A 345 -1.40 5.49 12.62
CA ARG A 345 -1.23 6.94 12.40
C ARG A 345 -1.01 7.20 10.89
N PRO A 346 -1.98 6.87 10.03
CA PRO A 346 -1.83 7.02 8.59
C PRO A 346 -2.05 8.48 8.14
N CYS A 347 -1.73 8.76 6.88
CA CYS A 347 -2.13 10.01 6.23
C CYS A 347 -3.15 9.79 5.11
N TYR A 348 -3.86 10.85 4.72
CA TYR A 348 -4.70 10.81 3.52
C TYR A 348 -3.84 10.82 2.24
N SER A 349 -4.41 10.31 1.14
CA SER A 349 -3.64 10.10 -0.10
C SER A 349 -3.16 11.38 -0.76
N SER A 350 -3.80 12.53 -0.49
CA SER A 350 -3.40 13.81 -1.07
C SER A 350 -1.97 14.20 -0.68
N LEU A 351 -1.52 13.81 0.53
CA LEU A 351 -0.18 14.14 1.00
C LEU A 351 0.90 13.46 0.16
N TRP A 352 0.86 12.14 0.00
CA TRP A 352 1.89 11.43 -0.75
C TRP A 352 1.82 11.69 -2.26
N VAL A 353 0.63 11.89 -2.82
CA VAL A 353 0.50 12.31 -4.24
C VAL A 353 1.08 13.72 -4.42
N GLY A 354 0.82 14.64 -3.49
CA GLY A 354 1.41 15.97 -3.50
C GLY A 354 2.93 15.95 -3.42
N ILE A 355 3.51 15.06 -2.59
CA ILE A 355 4.97 14.85 -2.51
C ILE A 355 5.54 14.34 -3.85
N LEU A 356 4.86 13.42 -4.53
CA LEU A 356 5.28 12.93 -5.85
C LEU A 356 5.30 14.04 -6.90
N ALA A 357 4.24 14.86 -6.95
CA ALA A 357 4.15 15.99 -7.87
C ALA A 357 5.20 17.06 -7.56
N PHE A 358 5.40 17.37 -6.27
CA PHE A 358 6.43 18.28 -5.79
C PHE A 358 7.85 17.83 -6.17
N HIS A 359 8.20 16.57 -5.90
CA HIS A 359 9.50 16.02 -6.27
C HIS A 359 9.73 16.08 -7.78
N LYS A 360 8.74 15.70 -8.58
CA LYS A 360 8.86 15.73 -10.04
C LYS A 360 8.99 17.16 -10.58
N ALA A 361 8.31 18.15 -9.99
CA ALA A 361 8.48 19.55 -10.35
C ALA A 361 9.93 20.02 -10.13
N LEU A 362 10.54 19.71 -8.99
CA LEU A 362 11.94 20.01 -8.71
C LEU A 362 12.91 19.22 -9.61
N SER A 363 12.56 17.98 -9.92
CA SER A 363 13.36 17.14 -10.82
C SER A 363 13.34 17.62 -12.27
N ASN A 364 12.28 18.32 -12.69
CA ASN A 364 12.19 18.95 -14.01
C ASN A 364 12.94 20.27 -14.06
N LYS A 365 12.79 21.10 -13.02
CA LYS A 365 13.46 22.40 -12.89
C LYS A 365 14.03 22.53 -11.47
N PRO A 366 15.32 22.22 -11.27
CA PRO A 366 15.98 22.38 -9.97
C PRO A 366 15.79 23.80 -9.43
N ARG A 367 15.64 23.93 -8.11
CA ARG A 367 15.36 25.21 -7.45
C ARG A 367 16.36 25.50 -6.34
N ASP A 368 16.48 26.79 -6.04
CA ASP A 368 17.23 27.25 -4.89
C ASP A 368 16.63 26.66 -3.59
N PRO A 369 17.45 26.14 -2.65
CA PRO A 369 16.98 25.64 -1.37
C PRO A 369 16.11 26.64 -0.58
N LEU A 370 16.37 27.94 -0.72
CA LEU A 370 15.60 29.02 -0.10
C LEU A 370 14.22 29.17 -0.75
N VAL A 371 14.11 29.02 -2.08
CA VAL A 371 12.81 28.97 -2.79
C VAL A 371 12.00 27.78 -2.32
N VAL A 372 12.63 26.62 -2.17
CA VAL A 372 11.97 25.41 -1.67
C VAL A 372 11.49 25.59 -0.22
N ALA A 373 12.31 26.20 0.63
CA ALA A 373 11.96 26.53 2.00
C ALA A 373 10.75 27.48 2.06
N ALA A 374 10.83 28.61 1.35
CA ALA A 374 9.78 29.61 1.29
C ALA A 374 8.48 29.04 0.72
N PHE A 375 8.54 28.21 -0.32
CA PHE A 375 7.38 27.50 -0.85
C PHE A 375 6.73 26.59 0.21
N SER A 376 7.53 25.79 0.91
CA SER A 376 7.00 24.89 1.96
C SER A 376 6.34 25.66 3.11
N LEU A 377 6.94 26.79 3.51
CA LEU A 377 6.41 27.69 4.55
C LEU A 377 5.15 28.43 4.08
N ALA A 378 5.11 28.88 2.83
CA ALA A 378 3.92 29.51 2.26
C ALA A 378 2.75 28.53 2.20
N VAL A 379 3.01 27.26 1.82
CA VAL A 379 2.00 26.18 1.90
C VAL A 379 1.56 25.98 3.35
N HIS A 380 2.46 25.97 4.32
CA HIS A 380 2.12 25.83 5.74
C HIS A 380 1.27 26.99 6.28
N ASN A 381 1.60 28.22 5.90
CA ASN A 381 0.97 29.45 6.36
C ASN A 381 -0.28 29.83 5.56
N GLY A 382 -0.71 29.00 4.60
CA GLY A 382 -1.92 29.24 3.82
C GLY A 382 -1.79 30.38 2.81
N GLY A 383 -0.60 30.57 2.24
CA GLY A 383 -0.35 31.49 1.14
C GLY A 383 0.30 32.83 1.52
N ASP A 384 0.68 33.03 2.79
CA ASP A 384 1.46 34.21 3.21
C ASP A 384 2.92 34.08 2.75
N ILE A 385 3.17 34.40 1.48
CA ILE A 385 4.50 34.35 0.87
C ILE A 385 5.46 35.35 1.55
N PRO A 386 5.09 36.63 1.81
CA PRO A 386 5.99 37.57 2.48
C PRO A 386 6.49 37.07 3.84
N GLU A 387 5.60 36.53 4.68
CA GLU A 387 5.99 35.94 5.97
C GLU A 387 6.89 34.71 5.76
N ALA A 388 6.52 33.82 4.84
CA ALA A 388 7.28 32.62 4.53
C ALA A 388 8.71 32.94 4.06
N ILE A 389 8.90 33.98 3.25
CA ILE A 389 10.21 34.44 2.79
C ILE A 389 11.02 35.00 3.96
N ASN A 390 10.40 35.80 4.82
CA ASN A 390 11.08 36.35 5.99
C ASN A 390 11.58 35.24 6.92
N ILE A 391 10.75 34.22 7.17
CA ILE A 391 11.15 33.05 7.95
C ILE A 391 12.26 32.27 7.23
N ALA A 392 12.12 32.03 5.93
CA ALA A 392 13.09 31.27 5.14
C ALA A 392 14.49 31.92 5.14
N LYS A 393 14.57 33.26 5.05
CA LYS A 393 15.84 34.00 5.09
C LYS A 393 16.57 33.89 6.43
N ASN A 394 15.85 33.58 7.51
CA ASN A 394 16.43 33.39 8.84
C ASN A 394 16.91 31.95 9.09
N ILE A 395 16.84 31.06 8.08
CA ILE A 395 17.33 29.69 8.20
C ILE A 395 18.85 29.69 8.15
N ASN A 396 19.48 29.52 9.32
CA ASN A 396 20.93 29.42 9.45
C ASN A 396 21.48 27.98 9.26
N LYS A 397 20.61 27.02 8.91
CA LYS A 397 21.00 25.62 8.72
C LYS A 397 21.51 25.38 7.29
N SER A 398 22.56 24.56 7.17
CA SER A 398 23.03 24.10 5.86
C SER A 398 21.99 23.18 5.22
N HIS A 399 21.69 23.40 3.94
CA HIS A 399 20.89 22.46 3.16
C HIS A 399 21.70 21.19 2.83
N ASP A 400 21.00 20.14 2.40
CA ASP A 400 21.61 18.93 1.85
C ASP A 400 22.00 19.15 0.37
N GLY A 401 23.29 19.40 0.13
CA GLY A 401 23.82 19.62 -1.22
C GLY A 401 23.98 18.35 -2.07
N SER A 402 23.55 17.18 -1.57
CA SER A 402 23.64 15.92 -2.33
C SER A 402 22.51 15.74 -3.36
N PHE A 403 21.47 16.57 -3.30
CA PHE A 403 20.29 16.46 -4.17
C PHE A 403 20.46 17.27 -5.47
N HIS A 404 20.34 16.62 -6.62
CA HIS A 404 20.39 17.26 -7.95
C HIS A 404 19.18 18.15 -8.24
N GLU A 405 18.11 17.99 -7.47
CA GLU A 405 16.90 18.80 -7.52
C GLU A 405 17.07 20.18 -6.86
N LEU A 406 18.15 20.39 -6.12
CA LEU A 406 18.50 21.65 -5.51
C LEU A 406 19.62 22.31 -6.32
N SER A 407 19.40 23.55 -6.77
CA SER A 407 20.45 24.34 -7.42
C SER A 407 21.41 24.93 -6.40
N GLU A 408 22.54 25.44 -6.87
CA GLU A 408 23.43 26.22 -6.01
C GLU A 408 22.68 27.43 -5.42
N PRO A 409 22.87 27.75 -4.12
CA PRO A 409 22.24 28.90 -3.49
C PRO A 409 22.63 30.21 -4.16
N GLN A 410 21.63 31.04 -4.44
CA GLN A 410 21.76 32.37 -5.04
C GLN A 410 21.31 33.43 -4.05
N ASN A 411 21.94 34.62 -4.13
CA ASN A 411 21.50 35.76 -3.34
C ASN A 411 20.32 36.45 -4.05
N LEU A 412 19.12 35.90 -3.85
CA LEU A 412 17.90 36.37 -4.53
C LEU A 412 17.24 37.54 -3.80
N GLU A 413 16.85 38.54 -4.58
CA GLU A 413 15.98 39.63 -4.12
C GLU A 413 14.58 39.12 -3.78
N ASN A 414 13.86 39.83 -2.90
CA ASN A 414 12.54 39.41 -2.41
C ASN A 414 11.54 39.20 -3.56
N LEU A 415 11.49 40.11 -4.53
CA LEU A 415 10.54 40.02 -5.64
C LEU A 415 10.81 38.79 -6.53
N THR A 416 12.08 38.53 -6.83
CA THR A 416 12.50 37.33 -7.57
C THR A 416 12.13 36.07 -6.81
N LEU A 417 12.31 36.07 -5.49
CA LEU A 417 11.98 34.91 -4.66
C LEU A 417 10.46 34.65 -4.60
N VAL A 418 9.64 35.69 -4.54
CA VAL A 418 8.17 35.56 -4.69
C VAL A 418 7.82 34.91 -6.03
N ASN A 419 8.39 35.40 -7.13
CA ASN A 419 8.12 34.87 -8.47
C ASN A 419 8.54 33.40 -8.61
N GLU A 420 9.71 33.02 -8.07
CA GLU A 420 10.21 31.65 -8.07
C GLU A 420 9.33 30.70 -7.23
N VAL A 421 8.82 31.17 -6.08
CA VAL A 421 7.87 30.40 -5.24
C VAL A 421 6.54 30.18 -5.98
N MET A 422 6.02 31.21 -6.64
CA MET A 422 4.80 31.12 -7.46
C MET A 422 4.99 30.18 -8.66
N ASP A 423 6.13 30.27 -9.33
CA ASP A 423 6.49 29.42 -10.47
C ASP A 423 6.68 27.95 -10.04
N LEU A 424 7.23 27.71 -8.86
CA LEU A 424 7.29 26.36 -8.28
C LEU A 424 5.88 25.82 -8.02
N ALA A 425 4.97 26.61 -7.44
CA ALA A 425 3.58 26.19 -7.22
C ALA A 425 2.87 25.83 -8.54
N ALA A 426 3.06 26.65 -9.59
CA ALA A 426 2.56 26.37 -10.93
C ALA A 426 3.16 25.09 -11.52
N SER A 427 4.47 24.87 -11.32
CA SER A 427 5.17 23.66 -11.77
C SER A 427 4.63 22.39 -11.09
N VAL A 428 4.32 22.44 -9.79
CA VAL A 428 3.70 21.33 -9.06
C VAL A 428 2.32 21.00 -9.64
N LYS A 429 1.51 22.03 -9.92
CA LYS A 429 0.17 21.85 -10.52
C LYS A 429 0.24 21.26 -11.94
N SER A 430 1.15 21.76 -12.78
CA SER A 430 1.40 21.21 -14.13
C SER A 430 1.81 19.74 -14.07
N THR A 431 2.77 19.43 -13.19
CA THR A 431 3.25 18.05 -12.98
C THR A 431 2.12 17.12 -12.52
N LEU A 432 1.27 17.59 -11.61
CA LEU A 432 0.12 16.81 -11.16
C LEU A 432 -0.86 16.52 -12.31
N SER A 433 -1.08 17.49 -13.22
CA SER A 433 -1.88 17.27 -14.42
C SER A 433 -1.27 16.19 -15.32
N GLU A 434 0.03 16.23 -15.56
CA GLU A 434 0.77 15.21 -16.33
C GLU A 434 0.64 13.81 -15.70
N MET A 435 0.70 13.72 -14.36
CA MET A 435 0.52 12.46 -13.63
C MET A 435 -0.90 11.87 -13.75
N THR A 436 -1.86 12.66 -14.20
CA THR A 436 -3.26 12.24 -14.43
C THR A 436 -3.62 12.10 -15.90
N ASP A 437 -2.66 12.27 -16.80
CA ASP A 437 -2.87 12.22 -18.24
C ASP A 437 -2.19 10.97 -18.84
N GLU A 438 -2.99 10.13 -19.50
CA GLU A 438 -2.52 8.85 -20.06
C GLU A 438 -1.43 9.05 -21.12
N HIS A 439 -1.47 10.15 -21.89
CA HIS A 439 -0.43 10.46 -22.87
C HIS A 439 0.92 10.70 -22.18
N PHE A 440 0.97 11.60 -21.20
CA PHE A 440 2.22 11.90 -20.49
C PHE A 440 2.76 10.69 -19.72
N VAL A 441 1.87 9.94 -19.06
CA VAL A 441 2.25 8.71 -18.34
C VAL A 441 2.83 7.67 -19.31
N SER A 442 2.20 7.45 -20.46
CA SER A 442 2.68 6.53 -21.49
C SER A 442 4.04 6.90 -22.07
N GLN A 443 4.35 8.21 -22.13
CA GLN A 443 5.62 8.72 -22.66
C GLN A 443 6.73 8.76 -21.60
N ALA A 444 6.43 8.63 -20.31
CA ALA A 444 7.41 8.77 -19.23
C ALA A 444 8.61 7.82 -19.38
N MET A 445 8.37 6.61 -19.85
CA MET A 445 9.41 5.58 -20.06
C MET A 445 9.88 5.46 -21.51
N SER A 446 9.47 6.36 -22.41
CA SER A 446 9.78 6.29 -23.86
C SER A 446 11.29 6.29 -24.17
N ALA A 447 12.09 6.97 -23.35
CA ALA A 447 13.55 7.00 -23.45
C ALA A 447 14.23 5.68 -23.02
N TYR A 448 13.47 4.69 -22.55
CA TYR A 448 13.96 3.42 -22.01
C TYR A 448 13.27 2.23 -22.68
N PRO A 449 13.67 1.83 -23.90
CA PRO A 449 12.95 0.84 -24.71
C PRO A 449 12.78 -0.55 -24.06
N GLN A 450 13.63 -0.89 -23.09
CA GLN A 450 13.56 -2.16 -22.34
C GLN A 450 12.54 -2.12 -21.19
N ALA A 451 11.99 -0.95 -20.86
CA ALA A 451 10.96 -0.80 -19.85
C ALA A 451 9.60 -1.25 -20.39
N PRO A 452 8.75 -1.85 -19.55
CA PRO A 452 7.38 -2.14 -19.95
C PRO A 452 6.63 -0.84 -20.26
N PHE A 453 5.74 -0.89 -21.24
CA PHE A 453 4.81 0.19 -21.51
C PHE A 453 3.70 0.22 -20.44
N SER A 454 3.38 1.41 -19.95
CA SER A 454 2.25 1.63 -19.05
C SER A 454 1.65 3.03 -19.28
N ASP A 455 0.36 3.08 -19.54
CA ASP A 455 -0.49 4.28 -19.59
C ASP A 455 -1.37 4.38 -18.33
N LEU A 456 -1.03 3.63 -17.28
CA LEU A 456 -1.87 3.47 -16.10
C LEU A 456 -1.98 4.77 -15.29
N VAL A 457 -3.10 5.48 -15.47
CA VAL A 457 -3.53 6.53 -14.56
C VAL A 457 -4.57 5.98 -13.58
N PHE A 458 -4.23 5.95 -12.29
CA PHE A 458 -5.12 5.48 -11.22
C PHE A 458 -5.48 6.57 -10.19
N ILE A 459 -5.00 7.81 -10.35
CA ILE A 459 -5.36 8.95 -9.50
C ILE A 459 -6.75 9.47 -9.93
N PRO A 460 -7.79 9.37 -9.08
CA PRO A 460 -9.12 9.85 -9.44
C PRO A 460 -9.19 11.38 -9.41
N LEU A 461 -10.10 11.98 -10.18
CA LEU A 461 -10.31 13.44 -10.22
C LEU A 461 -10.51 14.05 -8.83
N ALA A 462 -11.27 13.40 -7.95
CA ALA A 462 -11.47 13.88 -6.58
C ALA A 462 -10.15 13.97 -5.79
N LEU A 463 -9.25 13.01 -5.97
CA LEU A 463 -7.93 13.04 -5.34
C LEU A 463 -7.05 14.13 -5.96
N TYR A 464 -7.06 14.27 -7.29
CA TYR A 464 -6.39 15.37 -8.00
C TYR A 464 -6.81 16.74 -7.44
N LEU A 465 -8.11 17.00 -7.33
CA LEU A 465 -8.64 18.26 -6.79
C LEU A 465 -8.23 18.48 -5.34
N ASN A 466 -8.21 17.43 -4.51
CA ASN A 466 -7.75 17.52 -3.14
C ASN A 466 -6.26 17.87 -3.04
N VAL A 467 -5.42 17.36 -3.95
CA VAL A 467 -4.00 17.73 -4.02
C VAL A 467 -3.83 19.17 -4.50
N CYS A 468 -4.59 19.62 -5.51
CA CYS A 468 -4.58 21.03 -5.96
C CYS A 468 -4.85 21.99 -4.79
N LYS A 469 -5.87 21.71 -3.98
CA LYS A 469 -6.21 22.51 -2.79
C LYS A 469 -5.07 22.65 -1.78
N VAL A 470 -4.15 21.67 -1.71
CA VAL A 470 -2.99 21.78 -0.80
C VAL A 470 -2.11 22.97 -1.21
N PHE A 471 -1.92 23.19 -2.52
CA PHE A 471 -0.96 24.16 -3.07
C PHE A 471 -1.60 25.46 -3.61
N GLU A 472 -2.91 25.48 -3.87
CA GLU A 472 -3.63 26.64 -4.42
C GLU A 472 -3.49 27.92 -3.59
N CYS A 473 -3.30 27.81 -2.28
CA CYS A 473 -3.05 28.97 -1.42
C CYS A 473 -1.81 29.78 -1.82
N VAL A 474 -0.80 29.15 -2.43
CA VAL A 474 0.38 29.86 -2.91
C VAL A 474 0.02 30.69 -4.14
N THR A 475 -0.75 30.15 -5.09
CA THR A 475 -1.04 30.85 -6.36
C THR A 475 -2.22 31.82 -6.29
N MET A 476 -3.20 31.59 -5.41
CA MET A 476 -4.41 32.42 -5.29
C MET A 476 -4.32 33.51 -4.22
N GLY A 477 -3.19 33.59 -3.51
CA GLY A 477 -2.98 34.50 -2.40
C GLY A 477 -3.48 33.95 -1.06
N ALA A 478 -3.09 34.64 0.02
CA ALA A 478 -3.34 34.20 1.39
C ALA A 478 -4.84 33.94 1.66
N GLU A 479 -5.15 32.75 2.17
CA GLU A 479 -6.51 32.36 2.52
C GLU A 479 -7.02 33.17 3.72
N LYS A 480 -8.07 33.97 3.52
CA LYS A 480 -8.65 34.80 4.59
C LYS A 480 -9.11 33.93 5.76
N GLY A 481 -8.56 34.22 6.95
CA GLY A 481 -8.90 33.52 8.19
C GLY A 481 -8.24 32.15 8.35
N PHE A 482 -7.33 31.76 7.46
CA PHE A 482 -6.52 30.55 7.66
C PHE A 482 -5.55 30.76 8.82
N VAL A 483 -5.56 29.85 9.78
CA VAL A 483 -4.64 29.86 10.92
C VAL A 483 -3.71 28.66 10.80
N ALA A 484 -2.43 28.94 10.54
CA ALA A 484 -1.38 27.94 10.48
C ALA A 484 -1.37 27.09 11.78
N LYS A 485 -0.94 25.84 11.66
CA LYS A 485 -0.81 24.98 12.84
C LYS A 485 0.41 25.42 13.65
N GLN A 486 0.20 25.75 14.91
CA GLN A 486 1.28 26.06 15.85
C GLN A 486 1.78 24.78 16.54
N GLY A 487 3.09 24.68 16.73
CA GLY A 487 3.75 23.52 17.36
C GLY A 487 4.04 22.36 16.41
N SER A 488 4.63 21.29 16.96
CA SER A 488 5.14 20.13 16.20
C SER A 488 4.23 18.89 16.24
N TRP A 489 3.10 18.98 16.95
CA TRP A 489 2.18 17.87 17.11
C TRP A 489 1.29 17.70 15.87
N ILE A 490 1.05 16.47 15.45
CA ILE A 490 0.21 16.13 14.29
C ILE A 490 -1.10 15.51 14.79
N ASP A 491 -2.22 16.01 14.30
CA ASP A 491 -3.52 15.38 14.54
C ASP A 491 -3.72 14.29 13.49
N TYR A 492 -3.48 13.03 13.89
CA TYR A 492 -3.51 11.92 12.95
C TYR A 492 -4.92 11.52 12.51
N GLU A 493 -5.96 11.85 13.28
CA GLU A 493 -7.34 11.62 12.86
C GLU A 493 -7.69 12.58 11.72
N LEU A 494 -7.41 13.86 11.90
CA LEU A 494 -7.61 14.88 10.87
C LEU A 494 -6.68 14.68 9.65
N LEU A 495 -5.44 14.24 9.87
CA LEU A 495 -4.50 13.92 8.78
C LEU A 495 -4.99 12.72 7.95
N ALA A 496 -5.52 11.68 8.58
CA ALA A 496 -6.10 10.52 7.90
C ALA A 496 -7.37 10.88 7.10
N LEU A 497 -8.13 11.87 7.56
CA LEU A 497 -9.30 12.42 6.86
C LEU A 497 -8.96 13.45 5.76
N GLY A 498 -7.69 13.83 5.63
CA GLY A 498 -7.23 14.75 4.59
C GLY A 498 -7.53 16.22 4.91
N SER A 499 -7.61 16.58 6.19
CA SER A 499 -7.67 17.98 6.61
C SER A 499 -6.54 18.78 5.96
N LEU A 500 -6.89 19.88 5.29
CA LEU A 500 -5.94 20.73 4.59
C LEU A 500 -4.87 21.28 5.55
N ARG A 501 -5.27 21.67 6.77
CA ARG A 501 -4.35 22.21 7.78
C ARG A 501 -3.28 21.19 8.17
N GLU A 502 -3.67 19.96 8.50
CA GLU A 502 -2.72 18.90 8.87
C GLU A 502 -1.89 18.45 7.68
N THR A 503 -2.49 18.39 6.49
CA THR A 503 -1.81 17.97 5.26
C THR A 503 -0.72 18.97 4.87
N ARG A 504 -1.02 20.28 4.87
CA ARG A 504 -0.07 21.37 4.61
C ARG A 504 1.05 21.40 5.65
N HIS A 505 0.71 21.28 6.93
CA HIS A 505 1.70 21.22 8.02
C HIS A 505 2.64 20.01 7.87
N THR A 506 2.09 18.82 7.63
CA THR A 506 2.89 17.59 7.48
C THR A 506 3.74 17.64 6.23
N PHE A 507 3.21 18.15 5.11
CA PHE A 507 3.95 18.36 3.88
C PHE A 507 5.15 19.28 4.10
N ALA A 508 4.93 20.45 4.71
CA ALA A 508 5.99 21.43 4.96
C ALA A 508 7.10 20.84 5.84
N ARG A 509 6.72 20.10 6.89
CA ARG A 509 7.67 19.42 7.76
C ARG A 509 8.51 18.37 7.02
N VAL A 510 7.88 17.55 6.18
CA VAL A 510 8.59 16.55 5.37
C VAL A 510 9.60 17.23 4.44
N VAL A 511 9.18 18.28 3.72
CA VAL A 511 10.07 19.02 2.80
C VAL A 511 11.22 19.66 3.57
N PHE A 512 10.92 20.33 4.68
CA PHE A 512 11.93 21.01 5.49
C PHE A 512 12.95 20.03 6.08
N ASP A 513 12.49 18.92 6.67
CA ASP A 513 13.36 17.90 7.25
C ASP A 513 14.18 17.14 6.20
N THR A 514 13.77 17.17 4.92
CA THR A 514 14.54 16.66 3.79
C THR A 514 15.59 17.67 3.32
N VAL A 515 15.23 18.92 3.12
CA VAL A 515 16.15 19.95 2.57
C VAL A 515 17.16 20.42 3.63
N TYR A 516 16.71 20.58 4.89
CA TYR A 516 17.51 21.06 6.03
C TYR A 516 17.50 20.01 7.15
N PRO A 517 18.19 18.87 6.98
CA PRO A 517 18.18 17.80 7.97
C PRO A 517 18.72 18.27 9.33
N LEU A 518 18.08 17.80 10.41
CA LEU A 518 18.45 18.14 11.79
C LEU A 518 19.81 17.57 12.21
N ASP A 519 20.19 16.42 11.66
CA ASP A 519 21.41 15.70 11.99
C ASP A 519 22.21 15.44 10.71
N ARG A 520 23.43 16.01 10.60
CA ARG A 520 24.50 15.41 9.79
C ARG A 520 25.31 14.53 10.75
N ALA A 521 24.90 13.27 10.88
CA ALA A 521 25.67 12.24 11.57
C ALA A 521 25.71 10.98 10.71
#